data_AF-A0A4P5S028-F1
#
_entry.id   AF-A0A4P5S028-F1
#
_cell.length_a   1.000
_cell.length_b   1.000
_cell.length_c   1.000
_cell.angle_alpha   90.00
_cell.angle_beta   90.00
_cell.angle_gamma   90.00
#
_symmetry.space_group_name_H-M   'P 1'
#
loop_
_entity.id
_entity.type
_entity.pdbx_description
1 polymer ?
#
loop_
_entity_poly.entity_id
_entity_poly.type
_entity_poly.pdbx_seq_one_letter_code
_entity_poly.pdbx_strand_id
1 'polypeptide(L)'
;MSDVTIVEPPVAHARIAYLGAVSPHWEVYGDYGDHVLLQEFRARVLARLVLLPRDDPQFRRNMARIVRDAERERISIEWDMGDPNYEI
;
A
#
# COMPACT_ATOMS: atom_id res chain seq x y z
N MET A 1 -24.04 -4.05 -25.02
CA MET A 1 -24.22 -4.53 -23.64
C MET A 1 -23.07 -3.94 -22.85
N SER A 2 -23.34 -2.95 -22.03
CA SER A 2 -22.35 -2.36 -21.12
C SER A 2 -22.12 -3.37 -20.00
N ASP A 3 -20.93 -3.95 -19.94
CA ASP A 3 -20.49 -4.68 -18.76
C ASP A 3 -20.47 -3.71 -17.59
N VAL A 4 -21.49 -3.79 -16.73
CA VAL A 4 -21.46 -3.14 -15.43
C VAL A 4 -20.53 -4.00 -14.59
N THR A 5 -19.25 -3.64 -14.52
CA THR A 5 -18.33 -4.16 -13.50
C THR A 5 -18.91 -3.77 -12.15
N ILE A 6 -19.57 -4.72 -11.49
CA ILE A 6 -20.03 -4.57 -10.12
C ILE A 6 -18.77 -4.52 -9.26
N VAL A 7 -18.38 -3.32 -8.83
CA VAL A 7 -17.27 -3.16 -7.89
C VAL A 7 -17.80 -3.57 -6.52
N GLU A 8 -17.44 -4.77 -6.10
CA GLU A 8 -17.71 -5.22 -4.74
C GLU A 8 -16.98 -4.34 -3.73
N PRO A 9 -17.58 -4.07 -2.56
CA PRO A 9 -16.92 -3.25 -1.55
C PRO A 9 -15.62 -3.91 -1.06
N PRO A 10 -14.64 -3.10 -0.62
CA PRO A 10 -13.44 -3.62 0.02
C PRO A 10 -13.76 -4.51 1.22
N VAL A 11 -13.00 -5.60 1.39
CA VAL A 11 -13.11 -6.50 2.54
C VAL A 11 -12.09 -6.18 3.64
N ALA A 12 -11.12 -5.34 3.33
CA ALA A 12 -10.10 -4.88 4.26
C ALA A 12 -9.55 -3.50 3.86
N HIS A 13 -8.81 -2.87 4.77
CA HIS A 13 -8.07 -1.64 4.53
C HIS A 13 -6.64 -1.70 5.07
N ALA A 14 -5.70 -1.19 4.28
CA ALA A 14 -4.29 -1.07 4.67
C ALA A 14 -3.73 0.33 4.39
N ARG A 15 -3.04 0.91 5.37
CA ARG A 15 -2.32 2.17 5.24
C ARG A 15 -0.83 1.93 5.09
N ILE A 16 -0.25 2.42 4.01
CA ILE A 16 1.18 2.29 3.68
C ILE A 16 1.85 3.62 4.02
N ALA A 17 2.61 3.65 5.11
CA ALA A 17 3.18 4.86 5.68
C ALA A 17 4.67 5.00 5.35
N TYR A 18 5.08 6.18 4.90
CA TYR A 18 6.48 6.54 4.74
C TYR A 18 7.05 7.01 6.07
N LEU A 19 8.07 6.30 6.57
CA LEU A 19 8.73 6.59 7.85
C LEU A 19 9.90 7.56 7.73
N GLY A 20 10.40 7.80 6.51
CA GLY A 20 11.49 8.73 6.25
C GLY A 20 12.68 8.10 5.51
N ALA A 21 13.77 8.88 5.42
CA ALA A 21 14.95 8.54 4.63
C ALA A 21 15.85 7.46 5.26
N VAL A 22 15.51 6.95 6.45
CA VAL A 22 16.27 5.88 7.13
C VAL A 22 15.48 4.59 7.10
N SER A 23 16.15 3.47 6.80
CA SER A 23 15.50 2.16 6.73
C SER A 23 15.03 1.69 8.13
N PRO A 24 13.83 1.08 8.24
CA PRO A 24 12.87 0.83 7.16
C PRO A 24 12.14 2.10 6.72
N HIS A 25 12.12 2.37 5.41
CA HIS A 25 11.48 3.56 4.84
C HIS A 25 9.95 3.51 4.90
N TRP A 26 9.38 2.31 5.04
CA TRP A 26 7.95 2.07 4.92
C TRP A 26 7.46 1.15 6.03
N GLU A 27 6.25 1.39 6.48
CA GLU A 27 5.47 0.47 7.32
C GLU A 27 4.09 0.26 6.68
N VAL A 28 3.47 -0.87 6.97
CA VAL A 28 2.12 -1.19 6.51
C VAL A 28 1.26 -1.52 7.72
N TYR A 29 0.23 -0.71 7.93
CA TYR A 29 -0.79 -0.92 8.95
C TYR A 29 -2.04 -1.53 8.33
N GLY A 30 -2.66 -2.46 9.03
CA GLY A 30 -4.00 -2.95 8.70
C GLY A 30 -5.01 -2.31 9.64
N ASP A 31 -5.99 -1.57 9.08
CA ASP A 31 -6.92 -0.80 9.89
C ASP A 31 -8.21 -1.57 10.20
N TYR A 32 -8.73 -2.34 9.23
CA TYR A 32 -9.82 -3.31 9.44
C TYR A 32 -9.79 -4.42 8.38
N GLY A 33 -10.46 -5.54 8.66
CA GLY A 33 -10.61 -6.68 7.75
C GLY A 33 -9.99 -7.96 8.27
N ASP A 34 -9.87 -8.97 7.41
CA ASP A 34 -9.25 -10.25 7.75
C ASP A 34 -7.75 -10.10 8.04
N HIS A 35 -7.31 -10.60 9.20
CA HIS A 35 -5.93 -10.42 9.65
C HIS A 35 -4.93 -11.20 8.79
N VAL A 36 -5.26 -12.41 8.37
CA VAL A 36 -4.34 -13.25 7.59
C VAL A 36 -4.12 -12.62 6.22
N LEU A 37 -5.21 -12.19 5.56
CA LEU A 37 -5.17 -11.45 4.31
C LEU A 37 -4.27 -10.22 4.39
N LEU A 38 -4.45 -9.40 5.43
CA LEU A 38 -3.65 -8.18 5.63
C LEU A 38 -2.17 -8.47 5.90
N GLN A 39 -1.84 -9.53 6.65
CA GLN A 39 -0.46 -9.90 6.91
C GLN A 39 0.25 -10.41 5.66
N GLU A 40 -0.44 -11.22 4.84
CA GLU A 40 0.10 -11.68 3.56
C GLU A 40 0.29 -10.51 2.58
N PHE A 41 -0.66 -9.58 2.53
CA PHE A 41 -0.56 -8.35 1.74
C PHE A 41 0.63 -7.49 2.22
N ARG A 42 0.76 -7.27 3.53
CA ARG A 42 1.89 -6.54 4.13
C ARG A 42 3.23 -7.15 3.75
N ALA A 43 3.38 -8.47 3.82
CA ALA A 43 4.62 -9.14 3.41
C ALA A 43 4.96 -8.87 1.93
N ARG A 44 3.97 -8.94 1.03
CA ARG A 44 4.14 -8.63 -0.40
C ARG A 44 4.45 -7.16 -0.69
N VAL A 45 3.89 -6.23 0.08
CA VAL A 45 4.18 -4.80 -0.01
C VAL A 45 5.61 -4.52 0.44
N LEU A 46 5.99 -4.97 1.64
CA LEU A 46 7.33 -4.76 2.19
C LEU A 46 8.41 -5.42 1.33
N ALA A 47 8.18 -6.62 0.79
CA ALA A 47 9.11 -7.24 -0.16
C ALA A 47 9.39 -6.38 -1.41
N ARG A 48 8.45 -5.50 -1.81
CA ARG A 48 8.62 -4.57 -2.93
C ARG A 48 9.24 -3.23 -2.51
N LEU A 49 9.05 -2.80 -1.26
CA LEU A 49 9.39 -1.44 -0.84
C LEU A 49 10.55 -1.35 0.16
N VAL A 50 10.97 -2.45 0.81
CA VAL A 50 11.90 -2.43 1.96
C VAL A 50 13.23 -1.71 1.68
N LEU A 51 13.73 -1.75 0.44
CA LEU A 51 14.97 -1.09 0.03
C LEU A 51 14.76 0.19 -0.79
N LEU A 52 13.50 0.60 -1.02
CA LEU A 52 13.19 1.70 -1.94
C LEU A 52 12.78 2.95 -1.17
N PRO A 53 13.55 4.04 -1.19
CA PRO A 53 13.05 5.33 -0.75
C PRO A 53 11.97 5.88 -1.72
N ARG A 54 11.26 6.93 -1.30
CA ARG A 54 10.13 7.53 -2.07
C ARG A 54 10.53 8.07 -3.45
N ASP A 55 11.75 8.57 -3.58
CA ASP A 55 12.29 9.20 -4.79
C ASP A 55 12.90 8.20 -5.79
N ASP A 56 12.98 6.92 -5.43
CA ASP A 56 13.52 5.88 -6.31
C ASP A 56 12.63 5.65 -7.56
N PRO A 57 13.18 5.58 -8.78
CA PRO A 57 12.39 5.32 -9.99
C PRO A 57 11.56 4.02 -9.97
N GLN A 58 12.05 2.98 -9.28
CA GLN A 58 11.39 1.69 -9.12
C GLN A 58 10.19 1.78 -8.17
N PHE A 59 10.15 2.78 -7.27
CA PHE A 59 9.03 3.01 -6.35
C PHE A 59 7.70 3.12 -7.11
N ARG A 60 7.62 3.96 -8.14
CA ARG A 60 6.38 4.15 -8.93
C ARG A 60 5.88 2.86 -9.60
N ARG A 61 6.80 2.00 -10.04
CA ARG A 61 6.46 0.70 -10.65
C ARG A 61 5.91 -0.26 -9.61
N ASN A 62 6.51 -0.28 -8.43
CA ASN A 62 6.05 -1.13 -7.33
C ASN A 62 4.73 -0.64 -6.76
N MET A 63 4.51 0.68 -6.68
CA MET A 63 3.23 1.29 -6.32
C MET A 63 2.10 0.80 -7.23
N ALA A 64 2.28 0.83 -8.56
CA ALA A 64 1.30 0.32 -9.51
C ALA A 64 1.04 -1.19 -9.37
N ARG A 65 2.06 -1.98 -8.99
CA ARG A 65 1.89 -3.41 -8.71
C ARG A 65 1.12 -3.64 -7.42
N ILE A 66 1.38 -2.85 -6.37
CA ILE A 66 0.70 -2.92 -5.08
C ILE A 66 -0.78 -2.55 -5.22
N VAL A 67 -1.10 -1.51 -6.00
CA VAL A 67 -2.49 -1.15 -6.32
C VAL A 67 -3.23 -2.33 -6.96
N ARG A 68 -2.62 -2.99 -7.94
CA ARG A 68 -3.23 -4.16 -8.61
C ARG A 68 -3.40 -5.36 -7.68
N ASP A 69 -2.42 -5.62 -6.81
CA ASP A 69 -2.53 -6.68 -5.79
C ASP A 69 -3.72 -6.38 -4.85
N ALA A 70 -3.84 -5.12 -4.40
CA ALA A 70 -4.90 -4.68 -3.52
C ALA A 70 -6.28 -4.77 -4.18
N GLU A 71 -6.42 -4.32 -5.44
CA GLU A 71 -7.65 -4.45 -6.23
C GLU A 71 -8.09 -5.91 -6.37
N ARG A 72 -7.16 -6.82 -6.69
CA ARG A 72 -7.45 -8.25 -6.86
C ARG A 72 -7.98 -8.90 -5.59
N GLU A 73 -7.51 -8.43 -4.44
CA GLU A 73 -7.86 -8.97 -3.12
C GLU A 73 -8.99 -8.19 -2.43
N ARG A 74 -9.53 -7.16 -3.10
CA ARG A 74 -10.51 -6.21 -2.54
C ARG A 74 -10.02 -5.55 -1.24
N ILE A 75 -8.74 -5.23 -1.19
CA ILE A 75 -8.13 -4.45 -0.12
C ILE A 75 -8.12 -2.99 -0.57
N SER A 76 -8.75 -2.11 0.19
CA SER A 76 -8.58 -0.67 -0.01
C SER A 76 -7.23 -0.24 0.56
N ILE A 77 -6.56 0.71 -0.08
CA ILE A 77 -5.25 1.19 0.38
C ILE A 77 -5.20 2.70 0.53
N GLU A 78 -4.47 3.17 1.52
CA GLU A 78 -4.11 4.57 1.72
C GLU A 78 -2.58 4.71 1.68
N TRP A 79 -2.09 5.78 1.05
CA TRP A 79 -0.68 6.14 1.08
C TRP A 79 -0.47 7.33 2.02
N ASP A 80 0.15 7.08 3.16
CA ASP A 80 0.50 8.10 4.14
C ASP A 80 1.96 8.52 3.92
N MET A 81 2.16 9.63 3.21
CA MET A 81 3.49 10.11 2.81
C MET A 81 4.15 11.00 3.88
N GLY A 82 3.56 11.13 5.06
CA GLY A 82 3.93 12.11 6.08
C GLY A 82 3.40 13.52 5.79
N ASP A 83 3.46 14.40 6.81
CA ASP A 83 2.94 15.77 6.74
C ASP A 83 3.76 16.63 5.74
N PRO A 84 3.14 17.28 4.75
CA PRO A 84 3.82 18.23 3.87
C PRO A 84 4.46 19.43 4.60
N ASN A 85 4.14 19.67 5.87
CA ASN A 85 4.68 20.78 6.68
C ASN A 85 5.83 20.39 7.62
N TYR A 86 6.40 19.19 7.51
CA TYR A 86 7.59 18.81 8.28
C TYR A 86 8.88 19.37 7.64
N GLU A 87 9.04 20.69 7.68
CA GLU A 87 10.34 21.36 7.51
C GLU A 87 10.81 21.80 8.91
N ILE A 88 12.02 21.37 9.31
CA ILE A 88 12.76 21.91 10.46
C ILE A 88 13.55 23.12 9.99
#